data_AF-D5ASI6-F1
#
_entry.id   AF-D5ASI6-F1
#
_cell.length_a   1.000
_cell.length_b   1.000
_cell.length_c   1.000
_cell.angle_alpha   90.00
_cell.angle_beta   90.00
_cell.angle_gamma   90.00
#
_symmetry.space_group_name_H-M   'P 1'
#
loop_
_entity.id
_entity.type
_entity.pdbx_description
1 polymer ?
#
loop_
_entity_poly.entity_id
_entity_poly.type
_entity_poly.pdbx_seq_one_letter_code
_entity_poly.pdbx_strand_id
1 'polypeptide(L)'
;MTTLPKGKSLWIRSFYGFNPEEDGYAGWTKEAGRDHILKHIKGGDLILIYGAGSKETDKALRSYVLGFLQVDATPIDDRDKASPESLKRKAAQGWANKWTFGIPVRRAWRVDEKLLIRSIAFNTYRPEAGQAIGVWGAALEPEEIEKALKIRVTEVNVFGEPPIAATGLKKAPLGDEFKPSRGFPGAFGTHTSTKNDGETWLYLFRFEGDCHALVGRPKAHGGKSLAWKIGVSSDTAARLGQLNLGIPPAAKGRWGQFLQARFPDRRSAEAAEQRFKDESNGKLESLGGEFFWGDEMQAMLLFAGIPGVSRF
;
A
#
# COMPACT_ATOMS: atom_id res chain seq x y z
N MET A 1 9.32 -9.88 -20.29
CA MET A 1 9.45 -8.41 -20.16
C MET A 1 9.33 -8.07 -18.69
N THR A 2 10.24 -7.26 -18.15
CA THR A 2 10.15 -6.82 -16.75
C THR A 2 9.19 -5.65 -16.69
N THR A 3 8.01 -5.86 -16.08
CA THR A 3 6.96 -4.86 -15.95
C THR A 3 6.70 -4.57 -14.48
N LEU A 4 6.21 -3.38 -14.17
CA LEU A 4 5.74 -3.09 -12.81
C LEU A 4 4.61 -4.07 -12.41
N PRO A 5 4.47 -4.38 -11.12
CA PRO A 5 3.31 -5.11 -10.63
C PRO A 5 2.00 -4.45 -11.06
N LYS A 6 0.97 -5.26 -11.35
CA LYS A 6 -0.32 -4.77 -11.85
C LYS A 6 -0.90 -3.71 -10.90
N GLY A 7 -1.25 -2.54 -11.46
CA GLY A 7 -1.85 -1.44 -10.70
C GLY A 7 -0.85 -0.49 -10.02
N LYS A 8 0.46 -0.68 -10.22
CA LYS A 8 1.50 0.27 -9.80
C LYS A 8 1.89 1.21 -10.92
N SER A 9 2.21 2.45 -10.54
CA SER A 9 2.70 3.48 -11.45
C SER A 9 4.10 3.94 -11.05
N LEU A 10 4.83 4.55 -11.99
CA LEU A 10 6.12 5.18 -11.75
C LEU A 10 6.05 6.64 -12.19
N TRP A 11 6.39 7.53 -11.27
CA TRP A 11 6.36 8.98 -11.45
C TRP A 11 7.77 9.54 -11.53
N ILE A 12 7.96 10.74 -12.07
CA ILE A 12 9.22 11.48 -12.00
C ILE A 12 9.10 12.75 -11.16
N ARG A 13 10.19 13.10 -10.47
CA ARG A 13 10.29 14.36 -9.72
C ARG A 13 11.72 14.84 -9.59
N SER A 14 11.92 16.16 -9.53
CA SER A 14 13.24 16.76 -9.33
C SER A 14 13.49 17.16 -7.88
N PHE A 15 14.62 16.71 -7.32
CA PHE A 15 15.10 17.08 -5.99
C PHE A 15 16.47 17.76 -6.06
N TYR A 16 16.87 18.44 -4.98
CA TYR A 16 18.20 19.05 -4.87
C TYR A 16 19.30 18.04 -4.46
N GLY A 17 18.89 16.88 -3.94
CA GLY A 17 19.76 15.78 -3.56
C GLY A 17 18.95 14.51 -3.35
N PHE A 18 19.62 13.42 -3.01
CA PHE A 18 19.00 12.12 -2.75
C PHE A 18 19.69 11.43 -1.56
N ASN A 19 19.15 11.68 -0.38
CA ASN A 19 19.64 11.13 0.89
C ASN A 19 18.49 10.53 1.72
N PRO A 20 17.83 9.47 1.22
CA PRO A 20 16.71 8.84 1.91
C PRO A 20 17.07 8.33 3.32
N GLU A 21 18.36 8.09 3.60
CA GLU A 21 18.88 7.70 4.91
C GLU A 21 18.63 8.76 6.00
N GLU A 22 18.47 10.03 5.60
CA GLU A 22 18.16 11.15 6.49
C GLU A 22 16.81 11.81 6.18
N ASP A 23 16.36 11.72 4.92
CA ASP A 23 15.13 12.31 4.38
C ASP A 23 14.15 11.20 3.98
N GLY A 24 13.46 10.61 4.96
CA GLY A 24 12.54 9.48 4.80
C GLY A 24 11.18 9.82 4.17
N TYR A 25 11.10 10.90 3.40
CA TYR A 25 9.87 11.41 2.82
C TYR A 25 10.10 12.11 1.48
N ALA A 26 9.05 12.21 0.67
CA ALA A 26 9.02 13.07 -0.52
C ALA A 26 8.17 14.32 -0.21
N GLY A 27 8.76 15.51 -0.29
CA GLY A 27 8.14 16.74 0.24
C GLY A 27 7.72 17.80 -0.78
N TRP A 28 6.77 18.65 -0.42
CA TRP A 28 6.27 19.82 -1.14
C TRP A 28 6.28 21.05 -0.24
N THR A 29 6.65 22.20 -0.80
CA THR A 29 6.65 23.46 -0.04
C THR A 29 5.23 23.96 0.24
N LYS A 30 4.29 23.67 -0.66
CA LYS A 30 2.88 24.02 -0.49
C LYS A 30 2.06 22.75 -0.33
N GLU A 31 1.15 22.75 0.62
CA GLU A 31 0.24 21.63 0.91
C GLU A 31 -0.57 21.20 -0.31
N ALA A 32 -1.10 22.18 -1.07
CA ALA A 32 -1.81 21.93 -2.32
C ALA A 32 -1.01 21.11 -3.35
N GLY A 33 0.34 21.20 -3.31
CA GLY A 33 1.23 20.38 -4.14
C GLY A 33 1.19 18.90 -3.77
N ARG A 34 1.25 18.60 -2.46
CA ARG A 34 1.10 17.24 -1.92
C ARG A 34 -0.29 16.71 -2.24
N ASP A 35 -1.33 17.49 -1.95
CA ASP A 35 -2.73 17.07 -2.12
C ASP A 35 -3.08 16.79 -3.58
N HIS A 36 -2.51 17.53 -4.52
CA HIS A 36 -2.63 17.22 -5.94
C HIS A 36 -2.08 15.84 -6.27
N ILE A 37 -0.90 15.49 -5.75
CA ILE A 37 -0.31 14.17 -5.99
C ILE A 37 -1.08 13.05 -5.29
N LEU A 38 -1.59 13.27 -4.08
CA LEU A 38 -2.40 12.29 -3.35
C LEU A 38 -3.69 11.89 -4.08
N LYS A 39 -4.20 12.71 -5.01
CA LYS A 39 -5.33 12.34 -5.87
C LYS A 39 -5.00 11.24 -6.90
N HIS A 40 -3.72 11.04 -7.19
CA HIS A 40 -3.26 10.20 -8.31
C HIS A 40 -2.35 9.06 -7.84
N ILE A 41 -1.48 9.31 -6.87
CA ILE A 41 -0.52 8.33 -6.39
C ILE A 41 -1.19 7.31 -5.46
N LYS A 42 -0.77 6.05 -5.55
CA LYS A 42 -1.25 4.97 -4.70
C LYS A 42 -0.14 4.45 -3.80
N GLY A 43 -0.51 3.86 -2.66
CA GLY A 43 0.45 3.20 -1.81
C GLY A 43 1.22 2.11 -2.57
N GLY A 44 2.54 2.14 -2.49
CA GLY A 44 3.46 1.26 -3.19
C GLY A 44 3.81 1.68 -4.63
N ASP A 45 3.31 2.82 -5.12
CA ASP A 45 3.83 3.44 -6.35
C ASP A 45 5.29 3.89 -6.16
N LEU A 46 5.97 4.09 -7.29
CA LEU A 46 7.35 4.52 -7.32
C LEU A 46 7.49 5.97 -7.80
N ILE A 47 8.52 6.66 -7.32
CA ILE A 47 8.95 7.97 -7.81
C ILE A 47 10.43 7.89 -8.17
N LEU A 48 10.76 8.08 -9.45
CA LEU A 48 12.10 8.30 -9.95
C LEU A 48 12.52 9.74 -9.66
N ILE A 49 13.60 9.89 -8.91
CA ILE A 49 14.17 11.18 -8.54
C ILE A 49 15.33 11.51 -9.46
N TYR A 50 15.32 12.73 -10.01
CA TYR A 50 16.45 13.29 -10.74
C TYR A 50 16.90 14.62 -10.11
N GLY A 51 18.16 15.00 -10.35
CA GLY A 51 18.69 16.26 -9.84
C GLY A 51 18.05 17.47 -10.54
N ALA A 52 17.54 18.43 -9.78
CA ALA A 52 16.96 19.64 -10.34
C ALA A 52 18.02 20.47 -11.12
N GLY A 53 17.57 21.23 -12.11
CA GLY A 53 18.44 22.10 -12.90
C GLY A 53 18.89 23.38 -12.17
N SER A 54 18.46 23.58 -10.93
CA SER A 54 18.69 24.83 -10.18
C SER A 54 20.06 24.87 -9.50
N LYS A 55 20.46 26.06 -9.04
CA LYS A 55 21.79 26.29 -8.45
C LYS A 55 22.00 25.54 -7.13
N GLU A 56 20.92 25.25 -6.42
CA GLU A 56 20.92 24.53 -5.14
C GLU A 56 21.29 23.05 -5.30
N THR A 57 21.16 22.51 -6.52
CA THR A 57 21.60 21.15 -6.84
C THR A 57 23.05 21.18 -7.28
N ASP A 58 23.87 20.26 -6.78
CA ASP A 58 25.25 20.07 -7.27
C ASP A 58 25.25 19.91 -8.80
N LYS A 59 26.13 20.67 -9.47
CA LYS A 59 26.29 20.66 -10.93
C LYS A 59 26.49 19.23 -11.48
N ALA A 60 27.17 18.36 -10.73
CA ALA A 60 27.42 16.98 -11.13
C ALA A 60 26.18 16.06 -11.10
N LEU A 61 25.10 16.52 -10.46
CA LEU A 61 23.85 15.78 -10.26
C LEU A 61 22.68 16.32 -11.11
N ARG A 62 22.78 17.54 -11.64
CA ARG A 62 21.69 18.19 -12.40
C ARG A 62 21.31 17.37 -13.63
N SER A 63 20.01 17.13 -13.79
CA SER A 63 19.42 16.33 -14.87
C SER A 63 19.91 14.88 -14.91
N TYR A 64 20.57 14.38 -13.87
CA TYR A 64 20.89 12.96 -13.72
C TYR A 64 19.88 12.28 -12.81
N VAL A 65 19.56 11.02 -13.11
CA VAL A 65 18.77 10.15 -12.25
C VAL A 65 19.59 9.87 -10.98
N LEU A 66 18.97 10.06 -9.82
CA LEU A 66 19.60 9.89 -8.51
C LEU A 66 19.16 8.58 -7.85
N GLY A 67 17.89 8.23 -7.99
CA GLY A 67 17.32 7.09 -7.30
C GLY A 67 15.83 6.94 -7.51
N PHE A 68 15.27 5.96 -6.82
CA PHE A 68 13.87 5.62 -6.80
C PHE A 68 13.37 5.58 -5.37
N LEU A 69 12.13 6.02 -5.18
CA LEU A 69 11.43 5.96 -3.90
C LEU A 69 10.17 5.12 -4.08
N GLN A 70 9.92 4.16 -3.19
CA GLN A 70 8.59 3.59 -3.00
C GLN A 70 7.89 4.37 -1.90
N VAL A 71 6.69 4.85 -2.18
CA VAL A 71 5.97 5.74 -1.27
C VAL A 71 4.65 5.14 -0.81
N ASP A 72 4.13 5.66 0.29
CA ASP A 72 2.77 5.40 0.74
C ASP A 72 1.91 6.66 0.52
N ALA A 73 0.63 6.47 0.19
CA ALA A 73 -0.28 7.56 -0.21
C ALA A 73 -0.96 8.18 1.01
N THR A 74 -0.17 8.53 2.02
CA THR A 74 -0.62 9.13 3.28
C THR A 74 0.04 10.48 3.49
N PRO A 75 -0.72 11.54 3.84
CA PRO A 75 -0.13 12.84 4.12
C PRO A 75 0.64 12.81 5.45
N ILE A 76 1.82 13.41 5.46
CA ILE A 76 2.66 13.61 6.66
C ILE A 76 3.28 15.03 6.66
N ASP A 77 3.86 15.40 7.79
CA ASP A 77 4.77 16.54 7.93
C ASP A 77 6.23 16.07 7.77
N ASP A 78 7.14 16.96 7.36
CA ASP A 78 8.55 16.60 7.21
C ASP A 78 9.16 16.11 8.52
N ARG A 79 8.73 16.65 9.65
CA ARG A 79 9.23 16.26 10.98
C ARG A 79 8.91 14.83 11.36
N ASP A 80 7.90 14.20 10.72
CA ASP A 80 7.55 12.81 10.98
C ASP A 80 8.60 11.84 10.44
N LYS A 81 9.34 12.25 9.39
CA LYS A 81 10.21 11.38 8.60
C LYS A 81 11.54 12.03 8.19
N ALA A 82 11.90 13.18 8.76
CA ALA A 82 13.20 13.80 8.62
C ALA A 82 14.05 13.56 9.88
N SER A 83 15.31 13.17 9.67
CA SER A 83 16.30 13.10 10.74
C SER A 83 16.58 14.48 11.36
N PRO A 84 17.02 14.53 12.64
CA PRO A 84 17.49 15.78 13.25
C PRO A 84 18.57 16.48 12.44
N GLU A 85 19.47 15.72 11.82
CA GLU A 85 20.55 16.19 10.96
C GLU A 85 20.01 16.86 9.69
N SER A 86 19.01 16.25 9.05
CA SER A 86 18.34 16.87 7.91
C SER A 86 17.64 18.18 8.27
N LEU A 87 16.87 18.19 9.36
CA LEU A 87 16.20 19.41 9.82
C LEU A 87 17.18 20.54 10.12
N LYS A 88 18.33 20.23 10.75
CA LYS A 88 19.42 21.19 10.97
C LYS A 88 20.01 21.69 9.66
N ARG A 89 20.30 20.80 8.69
CA ARG A 89 20.80 21.18 7.36
C ARG A 89 19.82 22.11 6.65
N LYS A 90 18.54 21.77 6.66
CA LYS A 90 17.46 22.54 6.06
C LYS A 90 17.34 23.94 6.68
N ALA A 91 17.44 24.04 8.00
CA ALA A 91 17.48 25.34 8.70
C ALA A 91 18.70 26.17 8.31
N ALA A 92 19.90 25.56 8.31
CA ALA A 92 21.16 26.24 7.97
C ALA A 92 21.18 26.78 6.52
N GLN A 93 20.48 26.13 5.60
CA GLN A 93 20.34 26.55 4.20
C GLN A 93 19.19 27.56 3.97
N GLY A 94 18.51 28.00 5.03
CA GLY A 94 17.35 28.90 4.92
C GLY A 94 16.11 28.24 4.31
N TRP A 95 16.02 26.91 4.38
CA TRP A 95 14.94 26.11 3.80
C TRP A 95 13.95 25.59 4.84
N ALA A 96 13.95 26.11 6.07
CA ALA A 96 13.13 25.63 7.18
C ALA A 96 11.63 25.42 6.82
N ASN A 97 11.08 26.26 5.95
CA ASN A 97 9.68 26.19 5.52
C ASN A 97 9.47 25.57 4.12
N LYS A 98 10.50 24.97 3.51
CA LYS A 98 10.40 24.32 2.19
C LYS A 98 10.20 22.83 2.33
N TRP A 99 9.40 22.20 1.47
CA TRP A 99 9.17 20.75 1.53
C TRP A 99 8.69 20.26 2.90
N THR A 100 7.82 21.01 3.57
CA THR A 100 7.23 20.65 4.87
C THR A 100 6.10 19.63 4.73
N PHE A 101 5.36 19.67 3.63
CA PHE A 101 4.23 18.76 3.41
C PHE A 101 4.69 17.53 2.64
N GLY A 102 4.60 16.33 3.22
CA GLY A 102 5.22 15.13 2.67
C GLY A 102 4.27 13.97 2.42
N ILE A 103 4.82 12.96 1.74
CA ILE A 103 4.35 11.58 1.80
C ILE A 103 5.52 10.68 2.26
N PRO A 104 5.26 9.63 3.07
CA PRO A 104 6.33 8.80 3.60
C PRO A 104 6.95 7.92 2.52
N VAL A 105 8.28 7.82 2.56
CA VAL A 105 9.04 6.84 1.78
C VAL A 105 9.13 5.56 2.61
N ARG A 106 8.87 4.42 1.96
CA ARG A 106 8.95 3.09 2.56
C ARG A 106 10.22 2.35 2.19
N ARG A 107 10.66 2.50 0.93
CA ARG A 107 11.89 1.91 0.40
C ARG A 107 12.54 2.88 -0.56
N ALA A 108 13.86 2.81 -0.68
CA ALA A 108 14.61 3.64 -1.61
C ALA A 108 15.72 2.84 -2.27
N TRP A 109 16.01 3.20 -3.51
CA TRP A 109 17.11 2.63 -4.28
C TRP A 109 17.93 3.75 -4.89
N ARG A 110 19.24 3.71 -4.69
CA ARG A 110 20.20 4.63 -5.29
C ARG A 110 20.67 4.07 -6.62
N VAL A 111 20.78 4.92 -7.63
CA VAL A 111 21.33 4.50 -8.92
C VAL A 111 22.85 4.38 -8.83
N ASP A 112 23.40 3.29 -9.38
CA ASP A 112 24.85 3.02 -9.34
C ASP A 112 25.63 3.71 -10.48
N GLU A 113 24.94 4.22 -11.50
CA GLU A 113 25.49 4.80 -12.72
C GLU A 113 24.90 6.19 -13.06
N LYS A 114 25.69 7.07 -13.68
CA LYS A 114 25.21 8.38 -14.10
C LYS A 114 24.39 8.29 -15.38
N LEU A 115 23.06 8.38 -15.25
CA LEU A 115 22.13 8.39 -16.37
C LEU A 115 21.41 9.72 -16.47
N LEU A 116 21.35 10.29 -17.66
CA LEU A 116 20.60 11.53 -17.90
C LEU A 116 19.10 11.23 -17.87
N ILE A 117 18.31 12.08 -17.21
CA ILE A 117 16.85 11.90 -17.13
C ILE A 117 16.22 11.83 -18.53
N ARG A 118 16.73 12.61 -19.50
CA ARG A 118 16.24 12.62 -20.89
C ARG A 118 16.42 11.29 -21.64
N SER A 119 17.35 10.41 -21.22
CA SER A 119 17.49 9.10 -21.86
C SER A 119 16.48 8.08 -21.32
N ILE A 120 15.91 8.35 -20.14
CA ILE A 120 14.93 7.49 -19.47
C ILE A 120 13.52 8.00 -19.74
N ALA A 121 13.25 9.25 -19.37
CA ALA A 121 11.96 9.93 -19.51
C ALA A 121 11.93 10.79 -20.79
N PHE A 122 12.18 10.19 -21.95
CA PHE A 122 12.37 10.92 -23.21
C PHE A 122 11.11 11.61 -23.75
N ASN A 123 9.91 11.20 -23.33
CA ASN A 123 8.63 11.82 -23.68
C ASN A 123 8.12 12.72 -22.55
N THR A 124 8.22 12.24 -21.30
CA THR A 124 7.68 12.89 -20.11
C THR A 124 8.56 14.04 -19.62
N TYR A 125 9.89 13.90 -19.68
CA TYR A 125 10.79 14.99 -19.32
C TYR A 125 10.98 15.95 -20.49
N ARG A 126 10.37 17.13 -20.36
CA ARG A 126 10.62 18.28 -21.23
C ARG A 126 11.43 19.32 -20.45
N PRO A 127 12.63 19.74 -20.92
CA PRO A 127 13.45 20.73 -20.23
C PRO A 127 12.68 22.01 -19.87
N GLU A 128 11.75 22.42 -20.72
CA GLU A 128 10.90 23.61 -20.57
C GLU A 128 9.83 23.41 -19.48
N ALA A 129 9.48 22.16 -19.15
CA ALA A 129 8.52 21.78 -18.11
C ALA A 129 9.17 21.40 -16.77
N GLY A 130 10.50 21.54 -16.63
CA GLY A 130 11.24 21.07 -15.45
C GLY A 130 10.73 21.63 -14.11
N GLN A 131 10.24 22.87 -14.09
CA GLN A 131 9.60 23.45 -12.90
C GLN A 131 8.24 22.81 -12.59
N ALA A 132 7.40 22.58 -13.60
CA ALA A 132 6.09 21.93 -13.42
C ALA A 132 6.25 20.48 -12.94
N ILE A 133 7.24 19.74 -13.48
CA ILE A 133 7.57 18.39 -13.04
C ILE A 133 8.11 18.39 -11.60
N GLY A 134 8.91 19.37 -11.20
CA GLY A 134 9.37 19.50 -9.81
C GLY A 134 8.23 19.72 -8.82
N VAL A 135 7.26 20.55 -9.18
CA VAL A 135 6.12 20.90 -8.32
C VAL A 135 5.08 19.78 -8.28
N TRP A 136 4.68 19.26 -9.44
CA TRP A 136 3.53 18.36 -9.55
C TRP A 136 3.90 16.89 -9.77
N GLY A 137 5.12 16.60 -10.21
CA GLY A 137 5.48 15.29 -10.74
C GLY A 137 4.79 14.99 -12.07
N ALA A 138 5.20 13.91 -12.73
CA ALA A 138 4.55 13.40 -13.93
C ALA A 138 4.65 11.87 -13.96
N ALA A 139 3.59 11.19 -14.39
CA ALA A 139 3.62 9.75 -14.58
C ALA A 139 4.44 9.42 -15.83
N LEU A 140 5.29 8.40 -15.75
CA LEU A 140 6.05 7.89 -16.90
C LEU A 140 5.15 7.07 -17.83
N GLU A 141 5.47 7.11 -19.11
CA GLU A 141 4.85 6.26 -20.13
C GLU A 141 5.42 4.83 -20.09
N PRO A 142 4.69 3.82 -20.61
CA PRO A 142 5.10 2.41 -20.53
C PRO A 142 6.54 2.13 -21.03
N GLU A 143 6.97 2.79 -22.12
CA GLU A 143 8.32 2.63 -22.67
C GLU A 143 9.40 3.21 -21.76
N GLU A 144 9.10 4.32 -21.09
CA GLU A 144 10.00 4.97 -20.14
C GLU A 144 10.10 4.16 -18.86
N ILE A 145 8.99 3.55 -18.41
CA ILE A 145 8.98 2.59 -17.31
C ILE A 145 9.87 1.40 -17.61
N GLU A 146 9.77 0.83 -18.82
CA GLU A 146 10.62 -0.30 -19.21
C GLU A 146 12.11 0.05 -19.15
N LYS A 147 12.48 1.27 -19.58
CA LYS A 147 13.87 1.76 -19.45
C LYS A 147 14.25 1.96 -17.99
N ALA A 148 13.39 2.58 -17.19
CA ALA A 148 13.65 2.83 -15.78
C ALA A 148 13.88 1.53 -14.97
N LEU A 149 13.12 0.46 -15.28
CA LEU A 149 13.27 -0.84 -14.62
C LEU A 149 14.58 -1.56 -14.96
N LYS A 150 15.27 -1.16 -16.03
CA LYS A 150 16.58 -1.72 -16.41
C LYS A 150 17.75 -1.06 -15.70
N ILE A 151 17.52 0.08 -15.04
CA ILE A 151 18.58 0.84 -14.34
C ILE A 151 19.13 0.02 -13.18
N ARG A 152 20.47 -0.04 -13.08
CA ARG A 152 21.14 -0.71 -11.97
C ARG A 152 21.08 0.14 -10.72
N VAL A 153 20.62 -0.48 -9.64
CA VAL A 153 20.41 0.18 -8.37
C VAL A 153 20.90 -0.66 -7.20
N THR A 154 21.15 0.04 -6.09
CA THR A 154 21.39 -0.53 -4.78
C THR A 154 20.32 -0.01 -3.82
N GLU A 155 19.65 -0.91 -3.09
CA GLU A 155 18.69 -0.55 -2.05
C GLU A 155 19.41 0.09 -0.86
N VAL A 156 18.85 1.19 -0.34
CA VAL A 156 19.48 2.02 0.68
C VAL A 156 18.49 2.34 1.80
N ASN A 157 19.01 2.48 3.03
CA ASN A 157 18.17 2.68 4.20
C ASN A 157 17.30 3.93 4.03
N VAL A 158 16.13 3.89 4.64
CA VAL A 158 15.20 5.03 4.68
C VAL A 158 15.02 5.44 6.13
N PHE A 159 15.13 6.73 6.42
CA PHE A 159 14.92 7.23 7.77
C PHE A 159 13.52 6.87 8.28
N GLY A 160 13.46 6.36 9.51
CA GLY A 160 12.21 5.93 10.15
C GLY A 160 11.61 4.65 9.57
N GLU A 161 12.37 3.88 8.78
CA GLU A 161 12.01 2.51 8.37
C GLU A 161 13.04 1.51 8.97
N PRO A 162 12.69 0.22 9.11
CA PRO A 162 13.62 -0.80 9.57
C PRO A 162 14.88 -0.88 8.67
N PRO A 163 16.06 -1.17 9.22
CA PRO A 163 17.27 -1.37 8.43
C PRO A 163 17.10 -2.45 7.37
N ILE A 164 17.70 -2.24 6.19
CA ILE A 164 17.65 -3.22 5.11
C ILE A 164 18.42 -4.48 5.52
N ALA A 165 17.81 -5.63 5.32
CA ALA A 165 18.46 -6.92 5.51
C ALA A 165 19.68 -7.07 4.58
N ALA A 166 20.64 -7.93 4.95
CA ALA A 166 21.82 -8.21 4.12
C ALA A 166 21.48 -8.69 2.68
N THR A 167 20.25 -9.16 2.47
CA THR A 167 19.66 -9.66 1.23
C THR A 167 19.02 -8.60 0.32
N GLY A 168 19.04 -7.33 0.72
CA GLY A 168 18.53 -6.21 -0.09
C GLY A 168 19.15 -6.15 -1.50
N LEU A 169 18.47 -5.49 -2.43
CA LEU A 169 18.92 -5.42 -3.81
C LEU A 169 20.27 -4.70 -3.91
N LYS A 170 21.27 -5.32 -4.55
CA LYS A 170 22.62 -4.76 -4.70
C LYS A 170 23.07 -4.83 -6.14
N LYS A 171 23.41 -3.68 -6.74
CA LYS A 171 23.98 -3.56 -8.09
C LYS A 171 23.24 -4.36 -9.16
N ALA A 172 21.92 -4.35 -9.08
CA ALA A 172 21.04 -5.12 -9.96
C ALA A 172 19.97 -4.22 -10.59
N PRO A 173 19.39 -4.60 -11.73
CA PRO A 173 18.28 -3.87 -12.33
C PRO A 173 17.13 -3.70 -11.33
N LEU A 174 16.56 -2.49 -11.23
CA LEU A 174 15.41 -2.23 -10.34
C LEU A 174 14.27 -3.21 -10.57
N GLY A 175 14.04 -3.62 -11.81
CA GLY A 175 13.00 -4.58 -12.17
C GLY A 175 13.15 -5.97 -11.55
N ASP A 176 14.36 -6.35 -11.10
CA ASP A 176 14.59 -7.62 -10.41
C ASP A 176 13.94 -7.65 -9.02
N GLU A 177 13.69 -6.49 -8.42
CA GLU A 177 12.93 -6.35 -7.18
C GLU A 177 11.50 -6.90 -7.30
N PHE A 178 10.91 -6.79 -8.49
CA PHE A 178 9.52 -7.18 -8.75
C PHE A 178 9.40 -8.58 -9.34
N LYS A 179 10.51 -9.27 -9.57
CA LYS A 179 10.48 -10.67 -9.99
C LYS A 179 10.03 -11.53 -8.81
N PRO A 180 9.14 -12.52 -9.04
CA PRO A 180 8.77 -13.47 -8.00
C PRO A 180 9.96 -14.39 -7.70
N SER A 181 10.88 -13.92 -6.85
CA SER A 181 11.84 -14.75 -6.13
C SER A 181 12.58 -13.94 -5.07
N ARG A 182 12.10 -14.04 -3.83
CA ARG A 182 12.83 -14.24 -2.57
C ARG A 182 11.78 -14.20 -1.47
N GLY A 183 11.74 -15.21 -0.60
CA GLY A 183 10.86 -15.20 0.56
C GLY A 183 11.09 -13.91 1.34
N PHE A 184 9.99 -13.24 1.72
CA PHE A 184 10.05 -12.02 2.52
C PHE A 184 10.88 -12.28 3.79
N PRO A 185 11.98 -11.54 4.05
CA PRO A 185 12.41 -11.39 5.43
C PRO A 185 11.25 -10.65 6.12
N GLY A 186 10.65 -11.29 7.14
CA GLY A 186 9.58 -10.67 7.90
C GLY A 186 9.99 -9.28 8.40
N ALA A 187 9.05 -8.34 8.49
CA ALA A 187 9.33 -7.07 9.12
C ALA A 187 9.77 -7.32 10.58
N PHE A 188 10.98 -6.92 10.93
CA PHE A 188 11.48 -6.96 12.30
C PHE A 188 11.41 -5.55 12.91
N GLY A 189 10.86 -5.43 14.12
CA GLY A 189 10.76 -4.16 14.85
C GLY A 189 9.47 -4.03 15.64
N THR A 190 9.39 -3.02 16.51
CA THR A 190 8.22 -2.72 17.33
C THR A 190 7.30 -1.75 16.59
N HIS A 191 6.09 -2.18 16.24
CA HIS A 191 5.04 -1.30 15.71
C HIS A 191 4.11 -0.88 16.84
N THR A 192 4.10 0.41 17.17
CA THR A 192 3.19 0.96 18.17
C THR A 192 2.06 1.70 17.46
N SER A 193 0.85 1.16 17.51
CA SER A 193 -0.35 1.84 17.01
C SER A 193 -1.31 2.12 18.16
N THR A 194 -1.71 3.38 18.33
CA THR A 194 -2.83 3.73 19.20
C THR A 194 -4.11 3.68 18.37
N LYS A 195 -4.98 2.71 18.64
CA LYS A 195 -6.33 2.64 18.05
C LYS A 195 -7.33 3.15 19.09
N ASN A 196 -8.04 4.22 18.75
CA ASN A 196 -9.21 4.64 19.50
C ASN A 196 -10.40 3.81 19.04
N ASP A 197 -11.09 3.17 19.99
CA ASP A 197 -12.27 2.38 19.71
C ASP A 197 -13.40 3.31 19.25
N GLY A 198 -14.01 2.98 18.12
CA GLY A 198 -15.06 3.77 17.48
C GLY A 198 -16.11 2.87 16.86
N GLU A 199 -16.97 3.45 16.02
CA GLU A 199 -18.01 2.68 15.33
C GLU A 199 -17.42 1.43 14.66
N THR A 200 -18.00 0.27 14.98
CA THR A 200 -17.53 -1.03 14.52
C THR A 200 -18.66 -1.79 13.84
N TRP A 201 -18.33 -2.50 12.78
CA TRP A 201 -19.27 -3.30 12.00
C TRP A 201 -19.13 -4.77 12.34
N LEU A 202 -20.26 -5.42 12.60
CA LEU A 202 -20.39 -6.87 12.46
C LEU A 202 -20.64 -7.17 10.98
N TYR A 203 -19.89 -8.08 10.39
CA TYR A 203 -20.07 -8.49 8.99
C TYR A 203 -20.29 -9.99 8.87
N LEU A 204 -21.05 -10.37 7.84
CA LEU A 204 -21.15 -11.72 7.33
C LEU A 204 -20.71 -11.68 5.86
N PHE A 205 -19.61 -12.35 5.56
CA PHE A 205 -19.09 -12.51 4.21
C PHE A 205 -19.45 -13.88 3.67
N ARG A 206 -19.69 -13.93 2.36
CA ARG A 206 -19.99 -15.14 1.61
C ARG A 206 -18.82 -15.43 0.70
N PHE A 207 -18.39 -16.68 0.59
CA PHE A 207 -17.49 -17.06 -0.49
C PHE A 207 -18.27 -17.18 -1.80
N GLU A 208 -17.91 -16.37 -2.78
CA GLU A 208 -18.42 -16.43 -4.13
C GLU A 208 -17.56 -17.40 -4.94
N GLY A 209 -18.17 -18.34 -5.67
CA GLY A 209 -17.46 -19.34 -6.46
C GLY A 209 -17.73 -20.77 -5.98
N ASP A 210 -16.80 -21.69 -6.24
CA ASP A 210 -16.95 -23.09 -5.85
C ASP A 210 -16.60 -23.28 -4.37
N CYS A 211 -17.60 -23.10 -3.51
CA CYS A 211 -17.47 -23.30 -2.06
C CYS A 211 -17.08 -24.74 -1.72
N HIS A 212 -17.52 -25.74 -2.49
CA HIS A 212 -17.21 -27.14 -2.24
C HIS A 212 -15.72 -27.42 -2.45
N ALA A 213 -15.16 -26.88 -3.54
CA ALA A 213 -13.72 -26.97 -3.80
C ALA A 213 -12.89 -26.26 -2.71
N LEU A 214 -13.36 -25.11 -2.19
CA LEU A 214 -12.67 -24.38 -1.12
C LEU A 214 -12.47 -25.22 0.14
N VAL A 215 -13.49 -25.98 0.54
CA VAL A 215 -13.46 -26.80 1.77
C VAL A 215 -13.14 -28.27 1.52
N GLY A 216 -12.77 -28.63 0.28
CA GLY A 216 -12.42 -30.01 -0.09
C GLY A 216 -13.59 -31.00 -0.01
N ARG A 217 -14.83 -30.54 -0.27
CA ARG A 217 -16.04 -31.38 -0.22
C ARG A 217 -16.51 -31.76 -1.62
N PRO A 218 -17.06 -32.96 -1.81
CA PRO A 218 -17.75 -33.30 -3.04
C PRO A 218 -19.01 -32.43 -3.20
N LYS A 219 -19.27 -31.97 -4.42
CA LYS A 219 -20.48 -31.23 -4.76
C LYS A 219 -21.61 -32.22 -5.01
N ALA A 220 -22.48 -32.41 -4.02
CA ALA A 220 -23.71 -33.17 -4.21
C ALA A 220 -24.60 -32.46 -5.25
N HIS A 221 -25.34 -33.24 -6.04
CA HIS A 221 -26.30 -32.68 -6.99
C HIS A 221 -27.34 -31.83 -6.25
N GLY A 222 -27.45 -30.54 -6.60
CA GLY A 222 -28.33 -29.59 -5.92
C GLY A 222 -27.82 -29.04 -4.59
N GLY A 223 -26.55 -29.25 -4.22
CA GLY A 223 -25.96 -28.67 -3.03
C GLY A 223 -25.97 -27.13 -3.06
N LYS A 224 -26.67 -26.53 -2.09
CA LYS A 224 -26.80 -25.06 -1.93
C LYS A 224 -25.97 -24.49 -0.79
N SER A 225 -25.22 -25.35 -0.09
CA SER A 225 -24.39 -24.91 1.03
C SER A 225 -23.24 -24.03 0.55
N LEU A 226 -22.99 -22.98 1.31
CA LEU A 226 -21.97 -21.97 1.03
C LEU A 226 -21.02 -21.88 2.21
N ALA A 227 -19.83 -21.34 1.93
CA ALA A 227 -18.88 -20.98 2.97
C ALA A 227 -19.13 -19.54 3.42
N TRP A 228 -19.22 -19.36 4.74
CA TRP A 228 -19.53 -18.11 5.41
C TRP A 228 -18.38 -17.71 6.32
N LYS A 229 -18.22 -16.41 6.49
CA LYS A 229 -17.31 -15.85 7.49
C LYS A 229 -18.00 -14.73 8.26
N ILE A 230 -18.11 -14.90 9.58
CA ILE A 230 -18.55 -13.84 10.49
C ILE A 230 -17.32 -13.10 11.05
N GLY A 231 -17.46 -11.82 11.41
CA GLY A 231 -16.43 -11.13 12.19
C GLY A 231 -16.75 -9.67 12.41
N VAL A 232 -15.84 -8.98 13.09
CA VAL A 232 -15.94 -7.54 13.37
C VAL A 232 -14.82 -6.73 12.71
N SER A 233 -15.12 -5.52 12.24
CA SER A 233 -14.13 -4.58 11.71
C SER A 233 -14.62 -3.14 11.79
N SER A 234 -13.72 -2.18 12.01
CA SER A 234 -14.02 -0.76 11.81
C SER A 234 -14.08 -0.38 10.32
N ASP A 235 -13.45 -1.18 9.45
CA ASP A 235 -13.48 -1.05 8.00
C ASP A 235 -13.70 -2.43 7.35
N THR A 236 -14.92 -2.72 6.93
CA THR A 236 -15.29 -4.01 6.32
C THR A 236 -14.72 -4.16 4.92
N ALA A 237 -14.57 -3.06 4.16
CA ALA A 237 -14.03 -3.08 2.81
C ALA A 237 -12.54 -3.42 2.80
N ALA A 238 -11.76 -2.76 3.66
CA ALA A 238 -10.34 -3.08 3.82
C ALA A 238 -10.14 -4.53 4.32
N ARG A 239 -10.98 -4.99 5.26
CA ARG A 239 -10.94 -6.35 5.77
C ARG A 239 -11.27 -7.39 4.70
N LEU A 240 -12.29 -7.14 3.87
CA LEU A 240 -12.63 -7.98 2.73
C LEU A 240 -11.47 -8.05 1.72
N GLY A 241 -10.85 -6.91 1.44
CA GLY A 241 -9.65 -6.84 0.60
C GLY A 241 -8.52 -7.70 1.14
N GLN A 242 -8.20 -7.57 2.44
CA GLN A 242 -7.16 -8.36 3.11
C GLN A 242 -7.42 -9.88 3.02
N LEU A 243 -8.67 -10.32 3.23
CA LEU A 243 -9.03 -11.75 3.12
C LEU A 243 -8.78 -12.30 1.71
N ASN A 244 -8.98 -11.47 0.69
CA ASN A 244 -8.78 -11.86 -0.70
C ASN A 244 -7.32 -11.75 -1.16
N LEU A 245 -6.40 -11.14 -0.40
CA LEU A 245 -4.98 -11.09 -0.75
C LEU A 245 -4.31 -12.47 -0.78
N GLY A 246 -4.80 -13.41 0.03
CA GLY A 246 -4.32 -14.80 0.04
C GLY A 246 -4.84 -15.64 -1.14
N ILE A 247 -5.77 -15.11 -1.93
CA ILE A 247 -6.39 -15.82 -3.05
C ILE A 247 -5.71 -15.36 -4.35
N PRO A 248 -5.13 -16.28 -5.15
CA PRO A 248 -4.52 -15.90 -6.43
C PRO A 248 -5.52 -15.16 -7.34
N PRO A 249 -5.10 -14.11 -8.08
CA PRO A 249 -5.99 -13.38 -8.98
C PRO A 249 -6.66 -14.22 -10.08
N ALA A 250 -6.07 -15.38 -10.41
CA ALA A 250 -6.61 -16.34 -11.37
C ALA A 250 -7.66 -17.29 -10.76
N ALA A 251 -7.85 -17.29 -9.44
CA ALA A 251 -8.84 -18.11 -8.78
C ALA A 251 -10.26 -17.66 -9.16
N LYS A 252 -11.15 -18.63 -9.33
CA LYS A 252 -12.56 -18.37 -9.69
C LYS A 252 -13.40 -17.90 -8.50
N GLY A 253 -12.93 -18.12 -7.27
CA GLY A 253 -13.66 -17.80 -6.06
C GLY A 253 -13.00 -16.71 -5.22
N ARG A 254 -13.82 -15.98 -4.44
CA ARG A 254 -13.41 -14.86 -3.60
C ARG A 254 -14.41 -14.63 -2.48
N TRP A 255 -13.98 -14.02 -1.39
CA TRP A 255 -14.90 -13.51 -0.38
C TRP A 255 -15.62 -12.27 -0.93
N GLY A 256 -16.93 -12.23 -0.75
CA GLY A 256 -17.81 -11.12 -1.06
C GLY A 256 -18.57 -10.66 0.19
N GLN A 257 -18.94 -9.38 0.20
CA GLN A 257 -19.79 -8.82 1.24
C GLN A 257 -21.23 -9.33 1.07
N PHE A 258 -21.84 -9.79 2.16
CA PHE A 258 -23.23 -10.27 2.14
C PHE A 258 -24.13 -9.46 3.07
N LEU A 259 -23.87 -9.47 4.38
CA LEU A 259 -24.59 -8.65 5.36
C LEU A 259 -23.63 -7.91 6.27
N GLN A 260 -24.08 -6.77 6.82
CA GLN A 260 -23.36 -6.06 7.86
C GLN A 260 -24.33 -5.28 8.75
N ALA A 261 -23.92 -5.06 10.01
CA ALA A 261 -24.66 -4.26 10.97
C ALA A 261 -23.70 -3.39 11.78
N ARG A 262 -24.15 -2.19 12.14
CA ARG A 262 -23.33 -1.19 12.83
C ARG A 262 -23.57 -1.25 14.34
N PHE A 263 -22.48 -1.20 15.09
CA PHE A 263 -22.46 -1.15 16.55
C PHE A 263 -21.66 0.08 17.03
N PRO A 264 -22.02 0.64 18.20
CA PRO A 264 -21.40 1.86 18.70
C PRO A 264 -19.93 1.67 19.07
N ASP A 265 -19.55 0.47 19.51
CA ASP A 265 -18.19 0.13 19.92
C ASP A 265 -17.84 -1.30 19.52
N ARG A 266 -16.55 -1.65 19.61
CA ARG A 266 -16.07 -2.97 19.23
C ARG A 266 -16.57 -4.07 20.17
N ARG A 267 -16.67 -3.77 21.47
CA ARG A 267 -17.11 -4.74 22.48
C ARG A 267 -18.52 -5.25 22.20
N SER A 268 -19.44 -4.36 21.84
CA SER A 268 -20.81 -4.71 21.48
C SER A 268 -20.89 -5.48 20.16
N ALA A 269 -20.05 -5.14 19.18
CA ALA A 269 -19.92 -5.92 17.95
C ALA A 269 -19.37 -7.34 18.20
N GLU A 270 -18.37 -7.50 19.09
CA GLU A 270 -17.78 -8.80 19.44
C GLU A 270 -18.76 -9.66 20.23
N ALA A 271 -19.57 -9.06 21.11
CA ALA A 271 -20.67 -9.76 21.78
C ALA A 271 -21.73 -10.27 20.80
N ALA A 272 -22.05 -9.46 19.79
CA ALA A 272 -22.96 -9.82 18.70
C ALA A 272 -22.39 -10.95 17.81
N GLU A 273 -21.10 -10.90 17.50
CA GLU A 273 -20.38 -11.97 16.80
C GLU A 273 -20.40 -13.28 17.61
N GLN A 274 -20.08 -13.23 18.90
CA GLN A 274 -20.09 -14.41 19.77
C GLN A 274 -21.48 -15.05 19.82
N ARG A 275 -22.53 -14.22 19.91
CA ARG A 275 -23.90 -14.69 19.88
C ARG A 275 -24.25 -15.41 18.58
N PHE A 276 -23.80 -14.92 17.42
CA PHE A 276 -23.97 -15.63 16.16
C PHE A 276 -23.32 -17.02 16.22
N LYS A 277 -22.08 -17.11 16.75
CA LYS A 277 -21.36 -18.37 16.88
C LYS A 277 -22.11 -19.35 17.78
N ASP A 278 -22.60 -18.88 18.93
CA ASP A 278 -23.34 -19.70 19.89
C ASP A 278 -24.67 -20.21 19.30
N GLU A 279 -25.42 -19.34 18.61
CA GLU A 279 -26.72 -19.68 18.00
C GLU A 279 -26.60 -20.50 16.70
N SER A 280 -25.41 -20.55 16.09
CA SER A 280 -25.14 -21.30 14.86
C SER A 280 -25.12 -22.81 15.07
N ASN A 281 -24.93 -23.28 16.31
CA ASN A 281 -24.83 -24.70 16.62
C ASN A 281 -26.09 -25.45 16.19
N GLY A 282 -25.92 -26.50 15.36
CA GLY A 282 -27.02 -27.28 14.79
C GLY A 282 -27.76 -26.62 13.61
N LYS A 283 -27.38 -25.41 13.19
CA LYS A 283 -27.92 -24.72 12.00
C LYS A 283 -26.87 -24.56 10.92
N LEU A 284 -25.68 -24.10 11.29
CA LEU A 284 -24.50 -24.06 10.43
C LEU A 284 -23.44 -24.98 11.01
N GLU A 285 -22.68 -25.62 10.13
CA GLU A 285 -21.53 -26.41 10.54
C GLU A 285 -20.33 -25.48 10.71
N SER A 286 -19.65 -25.54 11.86
CA SER A 286 -18.42 -24.77 12.05
C SER A 286 -17.27 -25.38 11.24
N LEU A 287 -16.54 -24.53 10.52
CA LEU A 287 -15.28 -24.88 9.85
C LEU A 287 -14.06 -24.45 10.68
N GLY A 288 -14.28 -24.03 11.94
CA GLY A 288 -13.27 -23.51 12.85
C GLY A 288 -13.21 -21.98 12.88
N GLY A 289 -13.02 -21.45 14.09
CA GLY A 289 -12.88 -20.01 14.35
C GLY A 289 -14.11 -19.19 13.91
N GLU A 290 -13.94 -18.44 12.83
CA GLU A 290 -14.91 -17.48 12.28
C GLU A 290 -15.65 -18.02 11.04
N PHE A 291 -15.42 -19.27 10.66
CA PHE A 291 -15.88 -19.85 9.39
C PHE A 291 -16.98 -20.89 9.59
N PHE A 292 -17.96 -20.87 8.68
CA PHE A 292 -19.13 -21.74 8.76
C PHE A 292 -19.52 -22.28 7.38
N TRP A 293 -20.20 -23.42 7.37
CA TRP A 293 -20.74 -24.10 6.20
C TRP A 293 -22.24 -24.31 6.37
N GLY A 294 -23.04 -23.90 5.40
CA GLY A 294 -24.49 -24.13 5.46
C GLY A 294 -25.31 -23.31 4.47
N ASP A 295 -26.61 -23.38 4.63
CA ASP A 295 -27.59 -22.74 3.75
C ASP A 295 -27.64 -21.21 3.94
N GLU A 296 -27.86 -20.48 2.84
CA GLU A 296 -27.94 -19.01 2.83
C GLU A 296 -29.07 -18.49 3.71
N MET A 297 -30.26 -19.11 3.67
CA MET A 297 -31.41 -18.67 4.46
C MET A 297 -31.16 -18.82 5.96
N GLN A 298 -30.54 -19.93 6.37
CA GLN A 298 -30.19 -20.14 7.78
C GLN A 298 -29.15 -19.13 8.27
N ALA A 299 -28.14 -18.83 7.45
CA ALA A 299 -27.13 -17.81 7.79
C ALA A 299 -27.76 -16.40 7.88
N MET A 300 -28.65 -16.05 6.96
CA MET A 300 -29.40 -14.79 7.00
C MET A 300 -30.28 -14.68 8.25
N LEU A 301 -31.06 -15.71 8.57
CA LEU A 301 -31.96 -15.72 9.73
C LEU A 301 -31.19 -15.62 11.04
N LEU A 302 -30.04 -16.30 11.14
CA LEU A 302 -29.14 -16.17 12.28
C LEU A 302 -28.63 -14.75 12.43
N PHE A 303 -28.13 -14.15 11.35
CA PHE A 303 -27.61 -12.79 11.38
C PHE A 303 -28.69 -11.77 11.76
N ALA A 304 -29.88 -11.88 11.18
CA ALA A 304 -31.03 -11.01 11.47
C ALA A 304 -31.64 -11.23 12.87
N GLY A 305 -31.31 -12.34 13.53
CA GLY A 305 -31.74 -12.66 14.90
C GLY A 305 -30.91 -11.98 15.98
N ILE A 306 -29.74 -11.43 15.63
CA ILE A 306 -28.82 -10.80 16.59
C ILE A 306 -29.38 -9.45 17.05
N PRO A 307 -29.48 -9.17 18.37
CA PRO A 307 -29.88 -7.87 18.86
C PRO A 307 -28.95 -6.75 18.38
N GLY A 308 -29.53 -5.63 17.95
CA GLY A 308 -28.77 -4.51 17.39
C GLY A 308 -28.58 -4.59 15.87
N VAL A 309 -28.87 -5.74 15.24
CA VAL A 309 -29.04 -5.82 13.79
C VAL A 309 -30.45 -5.32 13.46
N SER A 310 -30.55 -4.11 12.91
CA SER A 310 -31.84 -3.59 12.42
C SER A 310 -32.40 -4.53 11.36
N ARG A 311 -33.61 -5.05 11.60
CA ARG A 311 -34.37 -5.78 10.60
C ARG A 311 -34.77 -4.78 9.51
N PHE A 312 -34.37 -5.04 8.28
CA PHE A 312 -34.90 -4.35 7.11
C PHE A 312 -36.39 -4.64 6.97
#